data_AF-A0A2G6TKX6-F1
#
_entry.id   AF-A0A2G6TKX6-F1
#
_cell.length_a   1.000
_cell.length_b   1.000
_cell.length_c   1.000
_cell.angle_alpha   90.00
_cell.angle_beta   90.00
_cell.angle_gamma   90.00
#
_symmetry.space_group_name_H-M   'P 1'
#
loop_
_entity.id
_entity.type
_entity.pdbx_description
1 polymer ?
#
loop_
_entity_poly.entity_id
_entity_poly.type
_entity_poly.pdbx_seq_one_letter_code
_entity_poly.pdbx_strand_id
1 'polypeptide(L)'
;MFKEFCNANNQPVNVDQLITVGVSLQKVYETNKTEANQIFSNQDKDGNYFDYVIIQESTAIALSEVDKYKANVKMLVEKIHKNSPGVAIYIYQGISPLSYTDSNFITTHTKLRKNAISIMSFIKNAGLLKIGDAVKDAYDGKNGYKYLVENKDNLRYGKHTLHLINDGGFLQANLLYATIFGKKPMIPKKLLLIRGNGYYDSMRKQEVNEAISNPEALQEIAFDNK
;
A
#
# COMPACT_ATOMS: atom_id res chain seq x y z
N MET A 1 -3.82 -10.46 -3.55
CA MET A 1 -4.97 -9.53 -3.47
C MET A 1 -5.09 -8.53 -4.62
N PHE A 2 -4.26 -7.48 -4.79
CA PHE A 2 -4.45 -6.49 -5.90
C PHE A 2 -4.60 -7.14 -7.28
N LYS A 3 -3.69 -8.06 -7.64
CA LYS A 3 -3.76 -8.81 -8.91
C LYS A 3 -5.07 -9.62 -9.05
N GLU A 4 -5.63 -10.11 -7.95
CA GLU A 4 -6.92 -10.84 -7.99
C GLU A 4 -8.09 -9.90 -8.27
N PHE A 5 -8.07 -8.68 -7.74
CA PHE A 5 -9.03 -7.64 -8.11
C PHE A 5 -8.92 -7.29 -9.60
N CYS A 6 -7.70 -7.09 -10.11
CA CYS A 6 -7.48 -6.82 -11.52
C CYS A 6 -8.01 -7.96 -12.40
N ASN A 7 -7.67 -9.20 -12.09
CA ASN A 7 -8.14 -10.38 -12.82
C ASN A 7 -9.67 -10.50 -12.82
N ALA A 8 -10.32 -10.32 -11.67
CA ALA A 8 -11.78 -10.37 -11.58
C ALA A 8 -12.47 -9.26 -12.38
N ASN A 9 -11.77 -8.14 -12.61
CA ASN A 9 -12.27 -6.99 -13.35
C ASN A 9 -11.78 -6.95 -14.81
N ASN A 10 -11.21 -8.05 -15.30
CA ASN A 10 -10.64 -8.16 -16.65
C ASN A 10 -9.65 -7.02 -16.95
N GLN A 11 -8.88 -6.59 -15.95
CA GLN A 11 -7.79 -5.62 -16.10
C GLN A 11 -6.47 -6.40 -16.18
N PRO A 12 -5.88 -6.57 -17.37
CA PRO A 12 -4.59 -7.24 -17.48
C PRO A 12 -3.51 -6.38 -16.81
N VAL A 13 -2.80 -6.96 -15.85
CA VAL A 13 -1.68 -6.29 -15.17
C VAL A 13 -0.52 -7.25 -14.99
N ASN A 14 0.68 -6.77 -15.27
CA ASN A 14 1.93 -7.39 -14.85
C ASN A 14 2.42 -6.68 -13.60
N VAL A 15 2.86 -7.45 -12.61
CA VAL A 15 3.26 -6.91 -11.31
C VAL A 15 4.64 -7.47 -10.98
N ASP A 16 5.63 -6.58 -10.99
CA ASP A 16 6.96 -6.83 -10.47
C ASP A 16 7.05 -6.29 -9.04
N GLN A 17 7.71 -7.02 -8.13
CA GLN A 17 7.84 -6.63 -6.73
C GLN A 17 9.28 -6.81 -6.23
N LEU A 18 9.82 -5.76 -5.63
CA LEU A 18 11.08 -5.78 -4.89
C LEU A 18 10.78 -5.52 -3.42
N ILE A 19 10.83 -6.57 -2.60
CA ILE A 19 10.43 -6.48 -1.19
C ILE A 19 11.48 -7.15 -0.30
N THR A 20 11.82 -6.48 0.79
CA THR A 20 12.47 -7.10 1.95
C THR A 20 11.75 -6.55 3.19
N VAL A 21 11.13 -7.44 3.95
CA VAL A 21 10.21 -7.02 5.02
C VAL A 21 10.97 -6.28 6.12
N GLY A 22 10.44 -5.14 6.55
CA GLY A 22 10.91 -4.41 7.73
C GLY A 22 12.21 -3.62 7.55
N VAL A 23 12.74 -3.49 6.32
CA VAL A 23 13.97 -2.73 6.06
C VAL A 23 13.71 -1.50 5.20
N SER A 24 14.68 -0.58 5.14
CA SER A 24 14.58 0.63 4.33
C SER A 24 14.66 0.36 2.83
N LEU A 25 14.18 1.30 2.01
CA LEU A 25 14.29 1.22 0.55
C LEU A 25 15.72 1.00 0.06
N GLN A 26 16.69 1.67 0.69
CA GLN A 26 18.11 1.44 0.40
C GLN A 26 18.47 -0.04 0.61
N LYS A 27 18.07 -0.62 1.74
CA LYS A 27 18.39 -2.01 2.05
C LYS A 27 17.65 -2.99 1.14
N VAL A 28 16.40 -2.71 0.77
CA VAL A 28 15.66 -3.48 -0.25
C VAL A 28 16.45 -3.51 -1.55
N TYR A 29 16.92 -2.34 -2.02
CA TYR A 29 17.72 -2.26 -3.25
C TYR A 29 19.05 -3.01 -3.12
N GLU A 30 19.79 -2.82 -2.02
CA GLU A 30 21.09 -3.49 -1.82
C GLU A 30 20.95 -5.02 -1.77
N THR A 31 19.95 -5.53 -1.04
CA THR A 31 19.70 -6.97 -0.93
C THR A 31 19.32 -7.58 -2.28
N ASN A 32 18.55 -6.87 -3.10
CA ASN A 32 18.03 -7.37 -4.38
C ASN A 32 18.72 -6.73 -5.58
N LYS A 33 19.96 -6.27 -5.43
CA LYS A 33 20.62 -5.35 -6.38
C LYS A 33 20.64 -5.87 -7.82
N THR A 34 20.90 -7.16 -8.01
CA THR A 34 20.95 -7.76 -9.35
C THR A 34 19.59 -7.73 -10.02
N GLU A 35 18.56 -8.25 -9.34
CA GLU A 35 17.17 -8.25 -9.82
C GLU A 35 16.65 -6.84 -10.02
N ALA A 36 16.90 -5.93 -9.08
CA ALA A 36 16.50 -4.54 -9.16
C ALA A 36 17.10 -3.84 -10.39
N ASN A 37 18.40 -4.02 -10.64
CA ASN A 37 19.03 -3.42 -11.83
C ASN A 37 18.51 -4.03 -13.12
N GLN A 38 18.19 -5.33 -13.14
CA GLN A 38 17.56 -5.97 -14.30
C GLN A 38 16.18 -5.37 -14.57
N ILE A 39 15.31 -5.33 -13.55
CA ILE A 39 13.97 -4.75 -13.59
C ILE A 39 14.02 -3.29 -14.09
N PHE A 40 14.91 -2.46 -13.53
CA PHE A 40 15.04 -1.05 -13.94
C PHE A 40 15.70 -0.85 -15.31
N SER A 41 16.33 -1.89 -15.88
CA SER A 41 16.94 -1.84 -17.22
C SER A 41 15.99 -2.26 -18.34
N ASN A 42 14.87 -2.90 -18.01
CA ASN A 42 13.89 -3.35 -18.99
C ASN A 42 13.27 -2.15 -19.72
N GLN A 43 12.91 -2.37 -20.98
CA GLN A 43 12.29 -1.40 -21.86
C GLN A 43 11.09 -2.04 -22.55
N ASP A 44 10.05 -1.25 -22.79
CA ASP A 44 8.93 -1.62 -23.67
C ASP A 44 8.95 -0.76 -24.94
N LYS A 45 8.16 -1.13 -25.94
CA LYS A 45 8.12 -0.54 -27.29
C LYS A 45 7.81 0.96 -27.28
N ASP A 46 7.09 1.44 -26.28
CA ASP A 46 6.72 2.84 -26.10
C ASP A 46 7.75 3.66 -25.30
N GLY A 47 8.84 3.01 -24.86
CA GLY A 47 9.87 3.62 -24.03
C GLY A 47 9.54 3.71 -22.54
N ASN A 48 8.43 3.10 -22.08
CA ASN A 48 8.05 2.99 -20.67
C ASN A 48 7.77 1.53 -20.28
N TYR A 49 8.74 0.88 -19.64
CA TYR A 49 8.49 -0.45 -19.08
C TYR A 49 7.47 -0.44 -17.93
N PHE A 50 7.43 0.64 -17.14
CA PHE A 50 6.42 0.81 -16.08
C PHE A 50 5.39 1.87 -16.44
N ASP A 51 4.12 1.50 -16.35
CA ASP A 51 3.00 2.46 -16.30
C ASP A 51 2.92 3.11 -14.90
N TYR A 52 3.07 2.30 -13.85
CA TYR A 52 2.86 2.69 -12.46
C TYR A 52 3.92 2.10 -11.54
N VAL A 53 4.42 2.89 -10.59
CA VAL A 53 5.31 2.42 -9.51
C VAL A 53 4.81 2.90 -8.17
N ILE A 54 4.71 2.00 -7.18
CA ILE A 54 4.46 2.37 -5.78
C ILE A 54 5.77 2.26 -4.99
N ILE A 55 6.12 3.33 -4.27
CA ILE A 55 7.32 3.37 -3.44
C ILE A 55 6.91 3.47 -1.96
N GLN A 56 7.30 2.46 -1.18
CA GLN A 56 7.03 2.39 0.25
C GLN A 56 8.35 2.36 1.05
N GLU A 57 8.55 3.38 1.87
CA GLU A 57 9.66 3.41 2.82
C GLU A 57 9.27 2.78 4.16
N SER A 58 10.27 2.25 4.85
CA SER A 58 10.14 1.78 6.24
C SER A 58 9.56 2.87 7.15
N THR A 59 8.64 2.48 8.03
CA THR A 59 7.91 3.43 8.90
C THR A 59 8.85 4.29 9.75
N ALA A 60 9.95 3.72 10.25
CA ALA A 60 10.92 4.46 11.06
C ALA A 60 11.57 5.62 10.27
N ILE A 61 12.03 5.35 9.05
CA ILE A 61 12.64 6.36 8.17
C ILE A 61 11.58 7.37 7.71
N ALA A 62 10.42 6.89 7.26
CA ALA A 62 9.33 7.73 6.80
C ALA A 62 8.81 8.70 7.88
N LEU A 63 8.89 8.31 9.16
CA LEU A 63 8.45 9.13 10.29
C LEU A 63 9.50 10.16 10.74
N SER A 64 10.77 9.80 10.74
CA SER A 64 11.79 10.52 11.52
C SER A 64 13.06 10.91 10.75
N GLU A 65 13.34 10.34 9.58
CA GLU A 65 14.57 10.59 8.81
C GLU A 65 14.22 11.10 7.39
N VAL A 66 13.56 12.26 7.29
CA VAL A 66 12.99 12.77 6.02
C VAL A 66 14.05 12.98 4.93
N ASP A 67 15.25 13.44 5.28
CA ASP A 67 16.33 13.63 4.31
C ASP A 67 16.81 12.29 3.71
N LYS A 68 16.88 11.25 4.54
CA LYS A 68 17.21 9.90 4.10
C LYS A 68 16.07 9.28 3.29
N TYR A 69 14.82 9.51 3.68
CA TYR A 69 13.65 9.12 2.90
C TYR A 69 13.72 9.74 1.49
N LYS A 70 13.98 11.05 1.42
CA LYS A 70 14.17 11.77 0.15
C LYS A 70 15.31 11.20 -0.68
N ALA A 71 16.47 10.95 -0.08
CA ALA A 71 17.63 10.38 -0.77
C ALA A 71 17.34 8.98 -1.32
N ASN A 72 16.72 8.11 -0.52
CA ASN A 72 16.37 6.75 -0.93
C ASN A 72 15.37 6.73 -2.09
N VAL A 73 14.33 7.57 -2.02
CA VAL A 73 13.35 7.67 -3.09
C VAL A 73 13.99 8.25 -4.35
N LYS A 74 14.78 9.32 -4.23
CA LYS A 74 15.49 9.91 -5.37
C LYS A 74 16.37 8.88 -6.10
N MET A 75 17.14 8.08 -5.35
CA MET A 75 17.97 7.02 -5.92
C MET A 75 17.17 6.04 -6.78
N LEU A 76 15.98 5.62 -6.34
CA LEU A 76 15.13 4.69 -7.09
C LEU A 76 14.47 5.36 -8.29
N VAL A 77 13.91 6.55 -8.08
CA VAL A 77 13.24 7.35 -9.12
C VAL A 77 14.17 7.62 -10.30
N GLU A 78 15.42 8.02 -10.04
CA GLU A 78 16.42 8.27 -11.09
C GLU A 78 16.72 7.03 -11.94
N LYS A 79 16.73 5.84 -11.32
CA LYS A 79 16.93 4.56 -12.02
C LYS A 79 15.73 4.21 -12.88
N ILE A 80 14.52 4.35 -12.35
CA ILE A 80 13.27 4.05 -13.04
C ILE A 80 13.09 4.99 -14.23
N HIS A 81 13.22 6.30 -14.02
CA HIS A 81 13.01 7.31 -15.06
C HIS A 81 13.97 7.20 -16.25
N LYS A 82 15.11 6.51 -16.08
CA LYS A 82 16.03 6.24 -17.19
C LYS A 82 15.38 5.41 -18.31
N ASN A 83 14.53 4.45 -17.96
CA ASN A 83 13.87 3.54 -18.91
C ASN A 83 12.33 3.59 -18.83
N SER A 84 11.78 4.47 -18.00
CA SER A 84 10.34 4.76 -17.92
C SER A 84 10.12 6.23 -17.53
N PRO A 85 10.49 7.20 -18.39
CA PRO A 85 10.40 8.63 -18.08
C PRO A 85 8.96 9.16 -17.94
N GLY A 86 7.97 8.40 -18.42
CA GLY A 86 6.54 8.70 -18.34
C GLY A 86 5.78 7.99 -17.22
N VAL A 87 6.45 7.13 -16.45
CA VAL A 87 5.83 6.36 -15.35
C VAL A 87 5.11 7.27 -14.35
N ALA A 88 3.97 6.81 -13.81
CA ALA A 88 3.31 7.45 -12.68
C ALA A 88 3.84 6.88 -11.36
N ILE A 89 4.44 7.73 -10.52
CA ILE A 89 5.04 7.31 -9.24
C ILE A 89 4.11 7.65 -8.08
N TYR A 90 3.68 6.64 -7.34
CA TYR A 90 2.90 6.81 -6.13
C TYR A 90 3.74 6.59 -4.88
N ILE A 91 3.84 7.62 -4.03
CA ILE A 91 4.42 7.49 -2.71
C ILE A 91 3.39 6.86 -1.78
N TYR A 92 3.73 5.75 -1.13
CA TYR A 92 2.88 5.11 -0.13
C TYR A 92 2.84 5.96 1.15
N GLN A 93 1.66 6.48 1.51
CA GLN A 93 1.47 7.15 2.80
C GLN A 93 1.55 6.13 3.93
N GLY A 94 2.62 6.13 4.72
CA GLY A 94 2.75 5.23 5.87
C GLY A 94 1.56 5.30 6.83
N ILE A 95 1.17 4.14 7.36
CA ILE A 95 0.16 4.02 8.42
C ILE A 95 0.88 4.21 9.76
N SER A 96 0.24 4.92 10.71
CA SER A 96 0.77 5.06 12.07
C SER A 96 1.05 3.68 12.68
N PRO A 97 2.25 3.40 13.22
CA PRO A 97 2.56 2.11 13.83
C PRO A 97 1.85 1.89 15.18
N LEU A 98 1.20 2.92 15.72
CA LEU A 98 0.51 2.89 17.01
C LEU A 98 -0.91 2.33 16.87
N SER A 99 -1.45 1.84 17.99
CA SER A 99 -2.88 1.53 18.13
C SER A 99 -3.70 2.79 17.87
N TYR A 100 -4.90 2.64 17.30
CA TYR A 100 -5.80 3.75 17.09
C TYR A 100 -6.22 4.45 18.41
N THR A 101 -6.28 3.69 19.50
CA THR A 101 -6.61 4.20 20.84
C THR A 101 -5.46 4.95 21.51
N ASP A 102 -4.25 4.93 20.93
CA ASP A 102 -3.10 5.68 21.45
C ASP A 102 -3.29 7.17 21.18
N SER A 103 -3.09 8.02 22.19
CA SER A 103 -3.26 9.47 22.06
C SER A 103 -2.32 10.11 21.04
N ASN A 104 -1.18 9.48 20.73
CA ASN A 104 -0.23 9.94 19.73
C ASN A 104 -0.51 9.40 18.32
N PHE A 105 -1.56 8.59 18.13
CA PHE A 105 -1.91 8.04 16.82
C PHE A 105 -2.09 9.14 15.78
N ILE A 106 -2.89 10.16 16.09
CA ILE A 106 -3.22 11.26 15.17
C ILE A 106 -1.99 12.11 14.85
N THR A 107 -1.16 12.40 15.85
CA THR A 107 0.10 13.13 15.67
C THR A 107 1.04 12.37 14.73
N THR A 108 1.18 11.06 14.95
CA THR A 108 2.05 10.18 14.15
C THR A 108 1.53 10.04 12.72
N HIS A 109 0.22 9.83 12.54
CA HIS A 109 -0.45 9.82 11.25
C HIS A 109 -0.21 11.12 10.47
N THR A 110 -0.39 12.26 11.12
CA THR A 110 -0.22 13.58 10.50
C THR A 110 1.22 13.81 10.05
N LYS A 111 2.20 13.37 10.86
CA LYS A 111 3.63 13.46 10.51
C LYS A 111 3.97 12.59 9.30
N LEU A 112 3.52 11.33 9.28
CA LEU A 112 3.71 10.43 8.14
C LEU A 112 3.10 11.00 6.85
N ARG A 113 1.88 11.52 6.92
CA ARG A 113 1.21 12.17 5.80
C ARG A 113 2.02 13.37 5.27
N LYS A 114 2.41 14.28 6.16
CA LYS A 114 3.21 15.47 5.81
C LYS A 114 4.52 15.08 5.14
N ASN A 115 5.23 14.10 5.69
CA ASN A 115 6.50 13.64 5.14
C ASN A 115 6.31 13.03 3.75
N ALA A 116 5.33 12.14 3.57
CA ALA A 116 5.04 11.52 2.28
C ALA A 116 4.68 12.55 1.20
N ILE A 117 3.90 13.60 1.53
CA ILE A 117 3.59 14.71 0.62
C ILE A 117 4.86 15.47 0.22
N SER A 118 5.73 15.76 1.19
CA SER A 118 7.02 16.42 0.93
C SER A 118 7.88 15.59 -0.03
N ILE A 119 7.91 14.27 0.14
CA ILE A 119 8.63 13.37 -0.76
C ILE A 119 8.02 13.34 -2.17
N MET A 120 6.70 13.21 -2.27
CA MET A 120 6.00 13.20 -3.55
C MET A 120 6.27 14.48 -4.35
N SER A 121 6.30 15.65 -3.70
CA SER A 121 6.36 16.96 -4.38
C SER A 121 7.60 17.23 -5.24
N PHE A 122 8.70 16.49 -5.06
CA PHE A 122 9.90 16.68 -5.87
C PHE A 122 10.00 15.71 -7.07
N ILE A 123 9.03 14.80 -7.21
CA ILE A 123 9.03 13.75 -8.23
C ILE A 123 8.10 14.17 -9.37
N LYS A 124 8.58 14.04 -10.62
CA LYS A 124 7.77 14.27 -11.81
C LYS A 124 6.72 13.17 -11.95
N ASN A 125 5.50 13.54 -12.37
CA ASN A 125 4.38 12.60 -12.57
C ASN A 125 4.11 11.73 -11.34
N ALA A 126 3.96 12.37 -10.18
CA ALA A 126 3.81 11.68 -8.91
C ALA A 126 2.46 11.94 -8.23
N GLY A 127 2.00 10.95 -7.48
CA GLY A 127 0.82 11.01 -6.62
C GLY A 127 1.09 10.41 -5.25
N LEU A 128 0.11 10.54 -4.35
CA LEU A 128 0.13 9.96 -3.01
C LEU A 128 -0.87 8.80 -2.97
N LEU A 129 -0.41 7.60 -2.65
CA LEU A 129 -1.30 6.48 -2.32
C LEU A 129 -1.71 6.64 -0.85
N LYS A 130 -2.91 7.18 -0.61
CA LYS A 130 -3.37 7.66 0.71
C LYS A 130 -3.84 6.56 1.67
N ILE A 131 -3.09 5.48 1.77
CA ILE A 131 -3.45 4.32 2.60
C ILE A 131 -3.49 4.65 4.10
N GLY A 132 -2.60 5.54 4.58
CA GLY A 132 -2.67 6.06 5.95
C GLY A 132 -3.99 6.78 6.25
N ASP A 133 -4.45 7.62 5.31
CA ASP A 133 -5.74 8.32 5.44
C ASP A 133 -6.91 7.32 5.37
N ALA A 134 -6.90 6.39 4.41
CA ALA A 134 -7.97 5.39 4.26
C ALA A 134 -8.10 4.49 5.51
N VAL A 135 -6.98 4.08 6.12
CA VAL A 135 -7.00 3.30 7.36
C VAL A 135 -7.53 4.14 8.53
N LYS A 136 -7.16 5.42 8.61
CA LYS A 136 -7.71 6.32 9.62
C LYS A 136 -9.22 6.50 9.44
N ASP A 137 -9.70 6.73 8.21
CA ASP A 137 -11.12 6.84 7.90
C ASP A 137 -11.91 5.59 8.32
N ALA A 138 -11.32 4.40 8.12
CA ALA A 138 -11.90 3.15 8.60
C ALA A 138 -11.93 3.09 10.14
N TYR A 139 -10.88 3.54 10.82
CA TYR A 139 -10.88 3.67 12.27
C TYR A 139 -11.92 4.67 12.81
N ASP A 140 -12.16 5.76 12.09
CA ASP A 140 -13.19 6.75 12.40
C ASP A 140 -14.63 6.22 12.17
N GLY A 141 -14.76 5.00 11.62
CA GLY A 141 -16.06 4.36 11.38
C GLY A 141 -16.79 4.89 10.15
N LYS A 142 -16.06 5.50 9.20
CA LYS A 142 -16.64 6.02 7.96
C LYS A 142 -17.44 4.95 7.22
N ASN A 143 -18.54 5.35 6.59
CA ASN A 143 -19.47 4.47 5.88
C ASN A 143 -20.02 3.32 6.75
N GLY A 144 -20.04 3.48 8.08
CA GLY A 144 -20.56 2.49 9.02
C GLY A 144 -19.61 1.32 9.29
N TYR A 145 -18.35 1.41 8.88
CA TYR A 145 -17.36 0.38 9.16
C TYR A 145 -17.09 0.26 10.67
N LYS A 146 -16.96 -0.96 11.17
CA LYS A 146 -16.66 -1.23 12.59
C LYS A 146 -15.29 -1.87 12.70
N TYR A 147 -14.28 -1.05 13.00
CA TYR A 147 -12.92 -1.55 13.13
C TYR A 147 -12.74 -2.48 14.35
N LEU A 148 -13.52 -2.30 15.41
CA LEU A 148 -13.47 -3.08 16.64
C LEU A 148 -14.73 -3.92 16.81
N VAL A 149 -14.60 -5.25 16.75
CA VAL A 149 -15.68 -6.20 16.99
C VAL A 149 -15.18 -7.22 18.01
N GLU A 150 -15.93 -7.45 19.10
CA GLU A 150 -15.52 -8.35 20.18
C GLU A 150 -14.10 -8.04 20.73
N ASN A 151 -13.75 -6.74 20.81
CA ASN A 151 -12.43 -6.23 21.19
C ASN A 151 -11.28 -6.64 20.26
N LYS A 152 -11.58 -7.12 19.04
CA LYS A 152 -10.60 -7.42 18.00
C LYS A 152 -10.58 -6.29 16.97
N ASP A 153 -9.38 -5.76 16.70
CA ASP A 153 -9.14 -4.87 15.56
C ASP A 153 -9.20 -5.70 14.26
N ASN A 154 -10.14 -5.35 13.39
CA ASN A 154 -10.37 -6.01 12.11
C ASN A 154 -9.43 -5.53 11.01
N LEU A 155 -8.79 -4.37 11.13
CA LEU A 155 -7.88 -3.82 10.13
C LEU A 155 -6.45 -4.34 10.32
N ARG A 156 -5.99 -4.40 11.58
CA ARG A 156 -4.59 -4.68 11.89
C ARG A 156 -4.42 -5.57 13.12
N TYR A 157 -3.33 -6.34 13.14
CA TYR A 157 -2.97 -7.19 14.27
C TYR A 157 -1.45 -7.21 14.49
N GLY A 158 -1.03 -7.36 15.75
CA GLY A 158 0.36 -7.60 16.14
C GLY A 158 0.68 -7.10 17.55
N LYS A 159 1.78 -7.59 18.13
CA LYS A 159 2.20 -7.25 19.51
C LYS A 159 3.14 -6.05 19.59
N HIS A 160 4.13 -5.99 18.71
CA HIS A 160 5.15 -4.92 18.67
C HIS A 160 5.05 -4.07 17.41
N THR A 161 4.43 -4.60 16.36
CA THR A 161 4.18 -3.90 15.11
C THR A 161 2.83 -4.36 14.59
N LEU A 162 1.98 -3.40 14.22
CA LEU A 162 0.65 -3.67 13.68
C LEU A 162 0.74 -3.88 12.17
N HIS A 163 0.36 -5.08 11.72
CA HIS A 163 0.32 -5.44 10.31
C HIS A 163 -1.13 -5.49 9.81
N LEU A 164 -1.35 -5.12 8.56
CA LEU A 164 -2.67 -5.26 7.93
C LEU A 164 -3.06 -6.74 7.88
N ILE A 165 -4.26 -7.05 8.36
CA ILE A 165 -4.92 -8.35 8.17
C ILE A 165 -5.90 -8.26 7.01
N ASN A 166 -6.78 -9.25 6.82
CA ASN A 166 -7.59 -9.38 5.61
C ASN A 166 -8.36 -8.09 5.24
N ASP A 167 -9.07 -7.44 6.16
CA ASP A 167 -9.79 -6.18 5.88
C ASP A 167 -8.85 -5.04 5.50
N GLY A 168 -7.73 -4.90 6.22
CA GLY A 168 -6.71 -3.90 5.91
C GLY A 168 -6.08 -4.13 4.54
N GLY A 169 -5.80 -5.38 4.19
CA GLY A 169 -5.33 -5.78 2.87
C GLY A 169 -6.37 -5.53 1.78
N PHE A 170 -7.65 -5.78 2.07
CA PHE A 170 -8.78 -5.53 1.18
C PHE A 170 -8.95 -4.05 0.88
N LEU A 171 -8.90 -3.21 1.92
CA LEU A 171 -8.90 -1.75 1.80
C LEU A 171 -7.73 -1.28 0.92
N GLN A 172 -6.52 -1.74 1.20
CA GLN A 172 -5.33 -1.37 0.43
C GLN A 172 -5.43 -1.78 -1.04
N ALA A 173 -5.93 -2.99 -1.32
CA ALA A 173 -6.08 -3.49 -2.69
C ALA A 173 -7.13 -2.70 -3.48
N ASN A 174 -8.27 -2.37 -2.86
CA ASN A 174 -9.30 -1.52 -3.47
C ASN A 174 -8.77 -0.10 -3.70
N LEU A 175 -8.04 0.48 -2.75
CA LEU A 175 -7.46 1.82 -2.88
C LEU A 175 -6.48 1.85 -4.04
N LEU A 176 -5.57 0.87 -4.12
CA LEU A 176 -4.61 0.80 -5.22
C LEU A 176 -5.31 0.69 -6.58
N TYR A 177 -6.34 -0.16 -6.68
CA TYR A 177 -7.14 -0.28 -7.90
C TYR A 177 -7.84 1.04 -8.25
N ALA A 178 -8.46 1.70 -7.27
CA ALA A 178 -9.17 2.95 -7.48
C ALA A 178 -8.25 4.10 -7.89
N THR A 179 -7.05 4.16 -7.30
CA THR A 179 -6.02 5.16 -7.66
C THR A 179 -5.48 4.94 -9.07
N ILE A 180 -5.20 3.68 -9.46
CA ILE A 180 -4.66 3.37 -10.79
C ILE A 180 -5.73 3.55 -11.89
N PHE A 181 -6.93 3.01 -11.68
CA PHE A 181 -7.94 2.92 -12.75
C PHE A 181 -9.07 3.95 -12.64
N GLY A 182 -9.07 4.81 -11.61
CA GLY A 182 -10.07 5.85 -11.42
C GLY A 182 -11.50 5.35 -11.13
N LYS A 183 -11.68 4.06 -10.86
CA LYS A 183 -12.99 3.42 -10.68
C LYS A 183 -12.96 2.37 -9.56
N LYS A 184 -14.13 2.07 -8.97
CA LYS A 184 -14.27 0.95 -8.02
C LYS A 184 -14.11 -0.38 -8.77
N PRO A 185 -13.40 -1.37 -8.22
CA PRO A 185 -13.43 -2.72 -8.77
C PRO A 185 -14.75 -3.41 -8.41
N MET A 186 -15.22 -4.33 -9.25
CA MET A 186 -16.12 -5.39 -8.80
C MET A 186 -15.42 -6.20 -7.71
N ILE A 187 -16.12 -6.42 -6.60
CA ILE A 187 -15.65 -7.24 -5.50
C ILE A 187 -15.75 -8.72 -5.92
N PRO A 188 -14.62 -9.47 -5.97
CA PRO A 188 -14.66 -10.88 -6.31
C PRO A 188 -15.45 -11.66 -5.25
N LYS A 189 -16.20 -12.71 -5.65
CA LYS A 189 -16.86 -13.60 -4.68
C LYS A 189 -15.86 -14.25 -3.73
N LYS A 190 -14.70 -14.65 -4.25
CA LYS A 190 -13.62 -15.27 -3.49
C LYS A 190 -12.28 -14.56 -3.68
N LEU A 191 -11.51 -14.50 -2.60
CA LEU A 191 -10.12 -14.02 -2.60
C LEU A 191 -9.21 -15.02 -1.89
N LEU A 192 -7.94 -15.06 -2.29
CA LEU A 192 -6.87 -15.72 -1.55
C LEU A 192 -6.54 -14.89 -0.30
N LEU A 193 -6.97 -15.37 0.86
CA LEU A 193 -6.92 -14.66 2.14
C LEU A 193 -6.25 -15.52 3.21
N ILE A 194 -5.65 -14.88 4.22
CA ILE A 194 -5.01 -15.56 5.35
C ILE A 194 -6.10 -16.18 6.24
N ARG A 195 -5.86 -17.41 6.72
CA ARG A 195 -6.76 -18.08 7.67
C ARG A 195 -6.29 -17.87 9.10
N GLY A 196 -6.75 -16.81 9.75
CA GLY A 196 -6.41 -16.47 11.13
C GLY A 196 -5.53 -15.22 11.20
N ASN A 197 -4.83 -15.06 12.32
CA ASN A 197 -3.99 -13.90 12.61
C ASN A 197 -2.51 -14.28 12.87
N GLY A 198 -2.14 -15.55 12.67
CA GLY A 198 -0.81 -16.10 12.88
C GLY A 198 0.13 -15.85 11.70
N TYR A 199 1.42 -15.67 12.01
CA TYR A 199 2.45 -15.38 10.99
C TYR A 199 2.66 -16.51 9.97
N TYR A 200 2.36 -17.76 10.35
CA TYR A 200 2.48 -18.96 9.51
C TYR A 200 1.12 -19.45 8.98
N ASP A 201 0.06 -18.67 9.16
CA ASP A 201 -1.27 -19.07 8.70
C ASP A 201 -1.29 -19.13 7.18
N SER A 202 -1.72 -20.27 6.64
CA SER A 202 -1.77 -20.46 5.20
C SER A 202 -2.85 -19.60 4.56
N MET A 203 -2.60 -19.18 3.32
CA MET A 203 -3.63 -18.54 2.51
C MET A 203 -4.52 -19.60 1.86
N ARG A 204 -5.83 -19.34 1.80
CA ARG A 204 -6.79 -20.14 1.01
C ARG A 204 -7.78 -19.23 0.30
N LYS A 205 -8.43 -19.74 -0.76
CA LYS A 205 -9.57 -19.05 -1.36
C LYS A 205 -10.75 -19.09 -0.39
N GLN A 206 -11.28 -17.92 -0.03
CA GLN A 206 -12.40 -17.75 0.92
C GLN A 206 -13.45 -16.84 0.32
N GLU A 207 -14.72 -17.02 0.69
CA GLU A 207 -15.80 -16.09 0.32
C GLU A 207 -15.52 -14.73 0.97
N VAL A 208 -15.61 -13.66 0.18
CA VAL A 208 -15.31 -12.30 0.67
C VAL A 208 -16.27 -11.90 1.78
N ASN A 209 -17.56 -12.20 1.62
CA ASN A 209 -18.59 -11.82 2.60
C ASN A 209 -18.49 -12.60 3.93
N GLU A 210 -17.66 -13.65 3.99
CA GLU A 210 -17.40 -14.40 5.23
C GLU A 210 -16.08 -13.95 5.90
N ALA A 211 -15.12 -13.48 5.09
CA ALA A 211 -13.75 -13.24 5.54
C ALA A 211 -13.38 -11.76 5.67
N ILE A 212 -14.18 -10.85 5.10
CA ILE A 212 -14.05 -9.39 5.19
C ILE A 212 -15.26 -8.85 5.94
N SER A 213 -15.04 -8.06 6.99
CA SER A 213 -16.14 -7.73 7.92
C SER A 213 -17.23 -6.84 7.31
N ASN A 214 -16.85 -5.92 6.42
CA ASN A 214 -17.77 -5.05 5.69
C ASN A 214 -17.12 -4.59 4.38
N PRO A 215 -17.16 -5.42 3.32
CA PRO A 215 -16.43 -5.18 2.08
C PRO A 215 -16.95 -3.95 1.32
N GLU A 216 -18.24 -3.64 1.39
CA GLU A 216 -18.82 -2.44 0.78
C GLU A 216 -18.27 -1.16 1.42
N ALA A 217 -18.30 -1.05 2.76
CA ALA A 217 -17.79 0.13 3.44
C ALA A 217 -16.30 0.36 3.17
N LEU A 218 -15.50 -0.71 3.18
CA LEU A 218 -14.06 -0.63 2.87
C LEU A 218 -13.80 -0.21 1.43
N GLN A 219 -14.61 -0.68 0.47
CA GLN A 219 -14.51 -0.24 -0.92
C GLN A 219 -14.86 1.26 -1.09
N GLU A 220 -15.90 1.73 -0.41
CA GLU A 220 -16.27 3.16 -0.43
C GLU A 220 -15.15 4.03 0.18
N ILE A 221 -14.63 3.63 1.35
CA ILE A 221 -13.51 4.34 2.01
C ILE A 221 -12.30 4.40 1.08
N ALA A 222 -11.95 3.29 0.43
CA ALA A 222 -10.86 3.27 -0.56
C ALA A 222 -11.11 4.25 -1.72
N PHE A 223 -12.32 4.25 -2.28
CA PHE A 223 -12.63 5.09 -3.44
C PHE A 223 -12.66 6.59 -3.14
N ASP A 224 -13.08 6.96 -1.93
CA ASP A 224 -13.06 8.34 -1.44
C ASP A 224 -11.65 8.86 -1.22
N ASN A 225 -10.70 7.95 -0.93
CA ASN A 225 -9.31 8.28 -0.62
C ASN A 225 -8.34 8.19 -1.82
N LYS A 226 -8.84 7.89 -3.02
CA LYS A 226 -7.99 7.67 -4.21
C LYS A 226 -7.10 8.84 -4.60
#